data_AF-A0A328TCR2-F1
#
_entry.id   AF-A0A328TCR2-F1
#
_cell.length_a   1.000
_cell.length_b   1.000
_cell.length_c   1.000
_cell.angle_alpha   90.00
_cell.angle_beta   90.00
_cell.angle_gamma   90.00
#
_symmetry.space_group_name_H-M   'P 1'
#
loop_
_entity.id
_entity.type
_entity.pdbx_description
1 polymer ?
#
loop_
_entity_poly.entity_id
_entity_poly.type
_entity_poly.pdbx_seq_one_letter_code
_entity_poly.pdbx_strand_id
1 'polypeptide(L)'
;RASTSEQDASRARSSIDTFATERGLAICNYYIENESGSRLERPELFRLLKDCRQRDILLIEDVDRLSRLAGNDWITLKKMIARKDIRVVAVNVPTTWLHLSPGLTDFDNRMFSAINDMLLDMLAAVARRDYEQRR
;
A
#
# COMPACT_ATOMS: atom_id res chain seq x y z
N ARG A 1 -8.43 5.77 0.62
CA ARG A 1 -8.08 7.21 0.78
C ARG A 1 -8.79 8.03 -0.28
N ALA A 2 -9.41 9.14 0.11
CA ALA A 2 -9.85 10.18 -0.80
C ALA A 2 -9.12 11.50 -0.50
N SER A 3 -9.06 12.42 -1.48
CA SER A 3 -8.24 13.64 -1.34
C SER A 3 -9.00 14.83 -0.74
N THR A 4 -10.34 14.76 -0.68
CA THR A 4 -11.20 15.76 -0.04
C THR A 4 -12.27 15.06 0.81
N SER A 5 -12.82 15.76 1.80
CA SER A 5 -13.91 15.28 2.67
C SER A 5 -15.22 14.98 1.92
N GLU A 6 -15.39 15.58 0.74
CA GLU A 6 -16.55 15.40 -0.13
C GLU A 6 -16.47 14.14 -1.00
N GLN A 7 -15.26 13.59 -1.16
CA GLN A 7 -15.05 12.37 -1.92
C GLN A 7 -15.30 11.13 -1.06
N ASP A 8 -16.04 10.17 -1.61
CA ASP A 8 -16.30 8.91 -0.92
C ASP A 8 -15.03 8.03 -0.89
N ALA A 9 -14.32 8.07 0.25
CA ALA A 9 -13.18 7.19 0.51
C ALA A 9 -13.55 5.73 0.75
N SER A 10 -14.84 5.40 0.91
CA SER A 10 -15.34 4.04 1.12
C SER A 10 -15.68 3.31 -0.19
N ARG A 11 -15.70 4.00 -1.33
CA ARG A 11 -16.02 3.43 -2.65
C ARG A 11 -15.26 2.14 -2.99
N ALA A 12 -14.01 2.05 -2.54
CA ALA A 12 -13.11 0.93 -2.83
C ALA A 12 -13.36 -0.30 -1.95
N ARG A 13 -14.15 -0.14 -0.88
CA ARG A 13 -14.35 -1.17 0.14
C ARG A 13 -14.93 -2.45 -0.45
N SER A 14 -15.97 -2.34 -1.28
CA SER A 14 -16.60 -3.50 -1.91
C SER A 14 -15.61 -4.30 -2.78
N SER A 15 -14.77 -3.60 -3.55
CA SER A 15 -13.74 -4.24 -4.38
C SER A 15 -12.66 -4.93 -3.53
N ILE A 16 -12.21 -4.28 -2.46
CA ILE A 16 -11.24 -4.84 -1.50
C ILE A 16 -11.81 -6.08 -0.81
N ASP A 17 -13.05 -6.02 -0.36
CA ASP A 17 -13.74 -7.12 0.33
C ASP A 17 -13.91 -8.33 -0.59
N THR A 18 -14.26 -8.09 -1.86
CA THR A 18 -14.39 -9.12 -2.89
C THR A 18 -13.03 -9.79 -3.13
N PHE A 19 -11.99 -8.98 -3.36
CA PHE A 19 -10.63 -9.47 -3.59
C PHE A 19 -10.10 -10.30 -2.42
N ALA A 20 -10.32 -9.84 -1.19
CA ALA A 20 -9.91 -10.55 0.01
C ALA A 20 -10.63 -11.90 0.14
N THR A 21 -11.95 -11.91 -0.08
CA THR A 21 -12.77 -13.12 0.00
C THR A 21 -12.36 -14.17 -1.03
N GLU A 22 -12.17 -13.77 -2.28
CA GLU A 22 -11.74 -14.66 -3.37
C GLU A 22 -10.38 -15.33 -3.10
N ARG A 23 -9.53 -14.69 -2.31
CA ARG A 23 -8.16 -15.15 -2.00
C ARG A 23 -8.02 -15.70 -0.58
N GLY A 24 -9.12 -15.85 0.15
CA GLY A 24 -9.10 -16.39 1.51
C GLY A 24 -8.36 -15.48 2.52
N LEU A 25 -8.27 -14.17 2.26
CA LEU A 25 -7.68 -13.21 3.18
C LEU A 25 -8.71 -12.77 4.23
N ALA A 26 -8.31 -12.80 5.50
CA ALA A 26 -9.10 -12.22 6.58
C ALA A 26 -8.78 -10.74 6.75
N ILE A 27 -9.78 -9.86 6.62
CA ILE A 27 -9.62 -8.43 6.86
C ILE A 27 -9.72 -8.17 8.38
N CYS A 28 -8.63 -7.72 8.99
CA CYS A 28 -8.60 -7.43 10.42
C CYS A 28 -9.18 -6.05 10.79
N ASN A 29 -8.97 -5.04 9.94
CA ASN A 29 -9.45 -3.68 10.19
C ASN A 29 -9.48 -2.86 8.89
N TYR A 30 -10.26 -1.77 8.89
CA TYR A 30 -10.30 -0.79 7.80
C TYR A 30 -9.75 0.55 8.29
N TYR A 31 -8.95 1.20 7.43
CA TYR A 31 -8.40 2.53 7.68
C TYR A 31 -8.83 3.43 6.53
N ILE A 32 -9.71 4.38 6.83
CA ILE A 32 -10.31 5.28 5.84
C ILE A 32 -9.80 6.69 6.12
N GLU A 33 -9.20 7.30 5.11
CA GLU A 33 -8.55 8.59 5.25
C GLU A 33 -9.04 9.56 4.17
N ASN A 34 -9.50 10.74 4.60
CA ASN A 34 -9.94 11.86 3.77
C ASN A 34 -8.91 12.98 3.76
N GLU A 35 -7.63 12.60 3.64
CA GLU A 35 -6.50 13.53 3.62
C GLU A 35 -5.74 13.42 2.30
N SER A 36 -5.11 14.54 1.91
CA SER A 36 -4.21 14.53 0.76
C SER A 36 -3.03 13.61 1.03
N GLY A 37 -2.76 12.71 0.08
CA GLY A 37 -1.61 11.80 0.11
C GLY A 37 -0.26 12.51 -0.06
N SER A 38 -0.24 13.84 -0.20
CA SER A 38 0.96 14.66 -0.33
C SER A 38 1.66 14.96 1.01
N ARG A 39 1.08 14.55 2.15
CA ARG A 39 1.67 14.73 3.49
C ARG A 39 1.91 13.39 4.18
N LEU A 40 3.04 13.28 4.88
CA LEU A 40 3.38 12.07 5.63
C LEU A 40 2.57 11.99 6.92
N GLU A 41 2.42 13.11 7.63
CA GLU A 41 1.72 13.24 8.91
C GLU A 41 0.21 13.05 8.74
N ARG A 42 -0.20 11.78 8.72
CA ARG A 42 -1.55 11.33 8.44
C ARG A 42 -2.03 10.41 9.56
N PRO A 43 -3.01 10.81 10.38
CA PRO A 43 -3.34 10.10 11.61
C PRO A 43 -3.78 8.67 11.35
N GLU A 44 -4.54 8.41 10.30
CA GLU A 44 -5.02 7.06 9.97
C GLU A 44 -3.91 6.18 9.38
N LEU A 45 -2.99 6.75 8.60
CA LEU A 45 -1.79 6.03 8.15
C LEU A 45 -0.92 5.61 9.32
N PHE A 46 -0.65 6.51 10.27
CA PHE A 46 0.16 6.19 11.44
C PHE A 46 -0.54 5.20 12.37
N ARG A 47 -1.87 5.29 12.51
CA ARG A 47 -2.68 4.29 13.23
C ARG A 47 -2.56 2.91 12.57
N LEU A 48 -2.72 2.84 11.26
CA LEU A 48 -2.52 1.62 10.48
C LEU A 48 -1.14 1.01 10.73
N LEU A 49 -0.07 1.81 10.56
CA LEU A 49 1.30 1.32 10.73
C LEU A 49 1.57 0.88 12.18
N LYS A 50 0.94 1.53 13.16
CA LYS A 50 1.06 1.15 14.57
C LYS A 50 0.39 -0.19 14.85
N ASP A 51 -0.80 -0.39 14.31
CA ASP A 51 -1.62 -1.59 14.51
C ASP A 51 -1.07 -2.81 13.75
N CYS A 52 -0.36 -2.59 12.63
CA CYS A 52 0.29 -3.66 11.87
C CYS A 52 1.37 -4.40 12.68
N ARG A 53 1.28 -5.73 12.63
CA ARG A 53 2.25 -6.70 13.13
C ARG A 53 3.19 -7.14 12.00
N GLN A 54 4.23 -7.87 12.40
CA GLN A 54 5.19 -8.42 11.44
C GLN A 54 4.49 -9.38 10.47
N ARG A 55 4.79 -9.26 9.17
CA ARG A 55 4.23 -10.07 8.07
C ARG A 55 2.76 -9.81 7.73
N ASP A 56 2.13 -8.81 8.35
CA ASP A 56 0.80 -8.35 7.97
C ASP A 56 0.78 -7.84 6.53
N ILE A 57 -0.38 -7.96 5.91
CA ILE A 57 -0.64 -7.50 4.55
C ILE A 57 -1.40 -6.17 4.62
N LEU A 58 -0.82 -5.14 4.01
CA LEU A 58 -1.47 -3.89 3.74
C LEU A 58 -2.14 -3.96 2.37
N LEU A 59 -3.45 -4.24 2.36
CA LEU A 59 -4.26 -4.31 1.16
C LEU A 59 -4.77 -2.91 0.76
N ILE A 60 -4.47 -2.50 -0.47
CA ILE A 60 -4.85 -1.21 -1.04
C ILE A 60 -5.47 -1.39 -2.43
N GLU A 61 -6.39 -0.52 -2.81
CA GLU A 61 -7.00 -0.50 -4.16
C GLU A 61 -5.94 -0.23 -5.24
N ASP A 62 -5.16 0.84 -5.01
CA ASP A 62 -4.11 1.34 -5.89
C ASP A 62 -3.02 1.99 -5.02
N VAL A 63 -1.81 2.05 -5.55
CA VAL A 63 -0.64 2.62 -4.88
C VAL A 63 -0.83 4.11 -4.62
N ASP A 64 -1.49 4.84 -5.53
CA ASP A 64 -1.80 6.26 -5.36
C ASP A 64 -2.64 6.54 -4.08
N ARG A 65 -3.31 5.51 -3.56
CA ARG A 65 -4.08 5.56 -2.30
C ARG A 65 -3.19 5.48 -1.08
N LEU A 66 -2.09 4.73 -1.15
CA LEU A 66 -1.14 4.61 -0.05
C LEU A 66 -0.45 5.94 0.22
N SER A 67 0.11 6.57 -0.83
CA SER A 67 0.88 7.80 -0.69
C SER A 67 1.13 8.45 -2.04
N ARG A 68 1.18 9.79 -2.04
CA ARG A 68 1.68 10.63 -3.15
C ARG A 68 2.92 11.41 -2.71
N LEU A 69 3.61 10.92 -1.67
CA LEU A 69 4.80 11.55 -1.13
C LEU A 69 5.94 11.47 -2.14
N ALA A 70 6.75 12.53 -2.16
CA ALA A 70 7.98 12.57 -2.93
C ALA A 70 9.17 12.80 -1.99
N GLY A 71 10.38 12.47 -2.46
CA GLY A 71 11.61 12.75 -1.73
C GLY A 71 11.72 12.05 -0.38
N ASN A 72 12.14 12.79 0.66
CA ASN A 72 12.49 12.24 1.97
C ASN A 72 11.30 11.63 2.72
N ASP A 73 10.10 12.16 2.52
CA ASP A 73 8.89 11.66 3.18
C ASP A 73 8.52 10.26 2.70
N TRP A 74 8.66 10.02 1.39
CA TRP A 74 8.48 8.69 0.81
C TRP A 74 9.50 7.69 1.36
N ILE A 75 10.78 8.08 1.39
CA ILE A 75 11.86 7.23 1.92
C ILE A 75 11.58 6.87 3.38
N THR A 76 11.05 7.81 4.17
CA THR A 76 10.66 7.59 5.55
C THR A 76 9.52 6.59 5.67
N LEU A 77 8.45 6.74 4.88
CA LEU A 77 7.35 5.78 4.84
C LEU A 77 7.82 4.37 4.44
N LYS A 78 8.65 4.26 3.39
CA LYS A 78 9.23 2.98 2.94
C LYS A 78 10.02 2.31 4.06
N LYS A 79 10.86 3.07 4.78
CA LYS A 79 11.63 2.55 5.93
C LYS A 79 10.71 2.08 7.06
N MET A 80 9.60 2.77 7.33
CA MET A 80 8.65 2.36 8.37
C MET A 80 7.96 1.02 8.01
N ILE A 81 7.50 0.88 6.76
CA ILE A 81 6.89 -0.34 6.23
C ILE A 81 7.89 -1.50 6.28
N ALA A 82 9.11 -1.28 5.77
CA ALA A 82 10.17 -2.30 5.73
C ALA A 82 10.61 -2.75 7.13
N ARG A 83 10.76 -1.82 8.09
CA ARG A 83 11.13 -2.14 9.48
C ARG A 83 10.11 -3.04 10.17
N LYS A 84 8.83 -2.93 9.79
CA LYS A 84 7.74 -3.75 10.33
C LYS A 84 7.47 -5.00 9.50
N ASP A 85 8.22 -5.22 8.41
CA ASP A 85 8.03 -6.36 7.51
C ASP A 85 6.57 -6.45 7.00
N ILE A 86 5.98 -5.29 6.70
CA ILE A 86 4.61 -5.19 6.16
C ILE A 86 4.67 -5.42 4.66
N ARG A 87 3.84 -6.34 4.16
CA ARG A 87 3.70 -6.60 2.71
C ARG A 87 2.61 -5.71 2.13
N VAL A 88 2.95 -4.92 1.12
CA VAL A 88 1.98 -4.05 0.44
C VAL A 88 1.39 -4.83 -0.73
N VAL A 89 0.07 -4.92 -0.77
CA VAL A 89 -0.68 -5.57 -1.86
C VAL A 89 -1.61 -4.56 -2.47
N ALA A 90 -1.40 -4.27 -3.75
CA ALA A 90 -2.28 -3.42 -4.54
C ALA A 90 -3.16 -4.29 -5.43
N VAL A 91 -4.48 -4.18 -5.29
CA VAL A 91 -5.47 -4.98 -6.04
C VAL A 91 -5.23 -4.85 -7.55
N ASN A 92 -4.95 -3.64 -8.02
CA ASN A 92 -4.69 -3.32 -9.43
C ASN A 92 -3.30 -3.76 -9.94
N VAL A 93 -2.42 -4.27 -9.09
CA VAL A 93 -1.08 -4.73 -9.49
C VAL A 93 -0.89 -6.23 -9.20
N PRO A 94 -1.12 -7.12 -10.20
CA PRO A 94 -1.05 -8.57 -10.02
C PRO A 94 0.23 -9.10 -9.39
N THR A 95 1.38 -8.51 -9.75
CA THR A 95 2.70 -8.90 -9.23
C THR A 95 2.83 -8.72 -7.71
N THR A 96 1.98 -7.90 -7.09
CA THR A 96 2.00 -7.68 -5.63
C THR A 96 1.29 -8.78 -4.85
N TRP A 97 0.39 -9.55 -5.46
CA TRP A 97 -0.41 -10.58 -4.75
C TRP A 97 -0.35 -11.98 -5.34
N LEU A 98 0.34 -12.18 -6.47
CA LEU A 98 0.63 -13.52 -7.01
C LEU A 98 1.24 -14.47 -5.96
N HIS A 99 1.93 -13.91 -4.96
CA HIS A 99 2.51 -14.62 -3.82
C HIS A 99 1.50 -15.16 -2.79
N LEU A 100 0.21 -14.81 -2.92
CA LEU A 100 -0.86 -15.27 -2.03
C LEU A 100 -1.49 -16.57 -2.52
N SER A 101 -1.13 -17.03 -3.72
CA SER A 101 -1.60 -18.29 -4.27
C SER A 101 -0.96 -19.48 -3.53
N PRO A 102 -1.72 -20.56 -3.26
CA PRO A 102 -1.17 -21.76 -2.66
C PRO A 102 -0.16 -22.45 -3.59
N GLY A 103 0.92 -23.01 -3.02
CA GLY A 103 1.93 -23.80 -3.76
C GLY A 103 3.28 -23.12 -4.02
N LEU A 104 3.56 -21.99 -3.37
CA LEU A 104 4.80 -21.24 -3.56
C LEU A 104 5.95 -21.75 -2.70
N THR A 105 7.16 -21.67 -3.25
CA THR A 105 8.41 -22.07 -2.62
C THR A 105 9.07 -20.90 -1.87
N ASP A 106 10.05 -21.20 -1.01
CA ASP A 106 10.87 -20.17 -0.33
C ASP A 106 11.60 -19.25 -1.33
N PHE A 107 11.94 -19.76 -2.51
CA PHE A 107 12.51 -18.98 -3.59
C PHE A 107 11.52 -17.94 -4.10
N ASP A 108 10.26 -18.34 -4.32
CA ASP A 108 9.21 -17.44 -4.78
C ASP A 108 8.98 -16.32 -3.77
N ASN A 109 8.93 -16.63 -2.47
CA ASN A 109 8.79 -15.60 -1.42
C ASN A 109 9.91 -14.54 -1.46
N ARG A 110 11.17 -14.95 -1.66
CA ARG A 110 12.29 -14.02 -1.79
C ARG A 110 12.20 -13.18 -3.06
N MET A 111 11.81 -13.79 -4.17
CA MET A 111 11.59 -13.11 -5.43
C MET A 111 10.47 -12.06 -5.31
N PHE A 112 9.35 -12.40 -4.67
CA PHE A 112 8.24 -11.47 -4.45
C PHE A 112 8.61 -10.32 -3.51
N SER A 113 9.45 -10.56 -2.49
CA SER A 113 9.99 -9.49 -1.65
C SER A 113 10.79 -8.49 -2.49
N ALA A 114 11.66 -8.98 -3.38
CA ALA A 114 12.45 -8.12 -4.27
C ALA A 114 11.59 -7.34 -5.28
N ILE A 115 10.54 -7.99 -5.83
CA ILE A 115 9.56 -7.33 -6.71
C ILE A 115 8.80 -6.25 -5.97
N ASN A 116 8.37 -6.50 -4.72
CA ASN A 116 7.70 -5.51 -3.89
C ASN A 116 8.62 -4.31 -3.61
N ASP A 117 9.89 -4.53 -3.28
CA ASP A 117 10.85 -3.46 -3.08
C ASP A 117 11.07 -2.62 -4.35
N MET A 118 11.22 -3.27 -5.50
CA MET A 118 11.37 -2.63 -6.80
C MET A 118 10.12 -1.86 -7.21
N LEU A 119 8.93 -2.42 -6.96
CA LEU A 119 7.65 -1.76 -7.19
C LEU A 119 7.60 -0.48 -6.36
N LEU A 120 7.87 -0.56 -5.06
CA LEU A 120 7.91 0.60 -4.18
C LEU A 120 8.93 1.65 -4.66
N ASP A 121 10.08 1.25 -5.17
CA ASP A 121 11.06 2.19 -5.74
C ASP A 121 10.60 2.83 -7.06
N MET A 122 9.96 2.06 -7.95
CA MET A 122 9.39 2.58 -9.19
C MET A 122 8.28 3.60 -8.88
N LEU A 123 7.42 3.30 -7.91
CA LEU A 123 6.34 4.18 -7.48
C LEU A 123 6.89 5.48 -6.87
N ALA A 124 7.99 5.40 -6.12
CA ALA A 124 8.73 6.57 -5.66
C ALA A 124 9.17 7.48 -6.81
N ALA A 125 9.72 6.87 -7.87
CA ALA A 125 10.23 7.58 -9.02
C ALA A 125 9.10 8.25 -9.83
N VAL A 126 7.97 7.57 -10.00
CA VAL A 126 6.79 8.12 -10.69
C VAL A 126 6.17 9.26 -9.87
N ALA A 127 6.01 9.09 -8.55
CA ALA A 127 5.49 10.14 -7.67
C ALA A 127 6.38 11.39 -7.68
N ARG A 128 7.70 11.21 -7.77
CA ARG A 128 8.67 12.31 -7.93
C ARG A 128 8.51 13.03 -9.28
N ARG A 129 8.40 12.29 -10.38
CA ARG A 129 8.20 12.88 -11.72
C ARG A 129 6.90 13.67 -11.81
N ASP A 130 5.82 13.14 -11.26
CA ASP A 130 4.51 13.80 -11.23
C ASP A 130 4.50 15.08 -10.38
N TYR A 131 5.31 15.14 -9.32
CA TYR A 131 5.52 16.35 -8.52
C TYR A 131 6.32 17.41 -9.30
N GLU A 132 7.41 17.00 -9.95
CA GLU A 132 8.29 17.89 -10.73
C GLU A 132 7.58 18.45 -11.98
N GLN A 133 6.68 17.71 -12.63
CA GLN A 133 5.92 18.16 -13.81
C GLN A 133 4.78 19.14 -13.52
N ARG A 134 4.30 19.24 -12.27
CA ARG A 134 3.17 20.11 -11.89
C ARG A 134 3.61 21.46 -11.32
N ARG A 135 4.92 21.73 -11.35
CA ARG A 135 5.54 22.95 -10.85
C ARG A 135 6.09 23.76 -12.03
#